data_AF-A0A968ATD1-F1
#
_entry.id   AF-A0A968ATD1-F1
#
_cell.length_a   1.000
_cell.length_b   1.000
_cell.length_c   1.000
_cell.angle_alpha   90.00
_cell.angle_beta   90.00
_cell.angle_gamma   90.00
#
_symmetry.space_group_name_H-M   'P 1'
#
loop_
_entity.id
_entity.type
_entity.pdbx_description
1 polymer ?
#
loop_
_entity_poly.entity_id
_entity_poly.type
_entity_poly.pdbx_seq_one_letter_code
_entity_poly.pdbx_strand_id
1 'polypeptide(L)'
;MKKVAEAENDFMEGFFKWLGSENGQHSMEAADYVFEALKGADLDIVGKKIVWADGQRLTIDQSVKKIYKQTGINIEAIQSHIIGWLEMEYQPKGLDDDQMEQFESQIDAWIDEYGNSLRK
;
A
#
# COMPACT_ATOMS: atom_id res chain seq x y z
N MET A 1 -13.16 -2.98 -31.87
CA MET A 1 -12.47 -3.53 -30.68
C MET A 1 -10.92 -3.51 -30.80
N LYS A 2 -10.29 -2.67 -31.64
CA LYS A 2 -8.81 -2.63 -31.78
C LYS A 2 -8.08 -1.67 -30.81
N LYS A 3 -8.71 -0.56 -30.43
CA LYS A 3 -8.05 0.50 -29.63
C LYS A 3 -7.72 0.11 -28.18
N VAL A 4 -8.47 -0.84 -27.60
CA VAL A 4 -8.25 -1.27 -26.20
C VAL A 4 -6.97 -2.10 -26.09
N ALA A 5 -6.75 -3.03 -27.04
CA ALA A 5 -5.57 -3.89 -27.06
C ALA A 5 -4.26 -3.12 -27.33
N GLU A 6 -4.29 -2.06 -28.15
CA GLU A 6 -3.11 -1.21 -28.40
C GLU A 6 -2.73 -0.40 -27.14
N ALA A 7 -3.71 0.17 -26.44
CA ALA A 7 -3.48 0.94 -25.21
C ALA A 7 -2.97 0.09 -24.03
N GLU A 8 -3.47 -1.15 -23.89
CA GLU A 8 -2.96 -2.11 -22.89
C GLU A 8 -1.49 -2.47 -23.18
N ASN A 9 -1.14 -2.64 -24.46
CA ASN A 9 0.22 -2.97 -24.85
C ASN A 9 1.20 -1.81 -24.60
N ASP A 10 0.78 -0.57 -24.89
CA ASP A 10 1.56 0.64 -24.61
C ASP A 10 1.77 0.85 -23.10
N PHE A 11 0.74 0.56 -22.28
CA PHE A 11 0.86 0.60 -20.82
C PHE A 11 1.87 -0.44 -20.32
N MET A 12 1.76 -1.70 -20.77
CA MET A 12 2.64 -2.78 -20.35
C MET A 12 4.09 -2.52 -20.78
N GLU A 13 4.31 -2.02 -22.00
CA GLU A 13 5.65 -1.62 -22.47
C GLU A 13 6.23 -0.49 -21.61
N GLY A 14 5.42 0.54 -21.32
CA GLY A 14 5.81 1.64 -20.43
C GLY A 14 6.15 1.15 -19.02
N PHE A 15 5.36 0.24 -18.48
CA PHE A 15 5.58 -0.39 -17.18
C PHE A 15 6.89 -1.18 -17.16
N PHE A 16 7.15 -2.05 -18.14
CA PHE A 16 8.41 -2.81 -18.21
C PHE A 16 9.63 -1.90 -18.34
N LYS A 17 9.52 -0.82 -19.13
CA LYS A 17 10.59 0.18 -19.24
C LYS A 17 10.86 0.88 -17.92
N TRP A 18 9.81 1.25 -17.19
CA TRP A 18 9.94 1.83 -15.85
C TRP A 18 10.55 0.82 -14.87
N LEU A 19 10.13 -0.45 -14.91
CA LEU A 19 10.64 -1.52 -14.05
C LEU A 19 12.15 -1.74 -14.22
N GLY A 20 12.66 -1.58 -15.45
CA GLY A 20 14.09 -1.65 -15.77
C GLY A 20 14.88 -0.36 -15.45
N SER A 21 14.24 0.71 -14.97
CA SER A 21 14.92 1.95 -14.58
C SER A 21 15.35 1.95 -13.12
N GLU A 22 16.31 2.80 -12.75
CA GLU A 22 16.72 2.98 -11.34
C GLU A 22 15.53 3.34 -10.43
N ASN A 23 14.60 4.17 -10.93
CA ASN A 23 13.40 4.54 -10.17
C ASN A 23 12.47 3.33 -9.95
N GLY A 24 12.31 2.48 -10.96
CA GLY A 24 11.54 1.24 -10.83
C GLY A 24 12.17 0.29 -9.82
N GLN A 25 13.49 0.10 -9.90
CA GLN A 25 14.23 -0.75 -8.97
C GLN A 25 14.14 -0.26 -7.53
N HIS A 26 14.40 1.03 -7.28
CA HIS A 26 14.24 1.60 -5.93
C HIS A 26 12.80 1.50 -5.41
N SER A 27 11.82 1.62 -6.29
CA SER A 27 10.42 1.42 -5.92
C SER A 27 10.13 -0.03 -5.53
N MET A 28 10.66 -1.01 -6.30
CA MET A 28 10.50 -2.44 -5.98
C MET A 28 11.18 -2.79 -4.66
N GLU A 29 12.40 -2.30 -4.42
CA GLU A 29 13.08 -2.48 -3.14
C GLU A 29 12.27 -1.89 -1.97
N ALA A 30 11.72 -0.68 -2.15
CA ALA A 30 10.87 -0.07 -1.14
C ALA A 30 9.60 -0.90 -0.86
N ALA A 31 8.99 -1.49 -1.90
CA ALA A 31 7.84 -2.38 -1.74
C ALA A 31 8.22 -3.63 -0.93
N ASP A 32 9.32 -4.30 -1.29
CA ASP A 32 9.81 -5.50 -0.58
C ASP A 32 10.03 -5.22 0.91
N TYR A 33 10.68 -4.10 1.24
CA TYR A 33 10.90 -3.71 2.64
C TYR A 33 9.61 -3.41 3.39
N VAL A 34 8.66 -2.72 2.76
CA VAL A 34 7.36 -2.41 3.39
C VAL A 34 6.58 -3.69 3.64
N PHE A 35 6.53 -4.59 2.66
CA PHE A 35 5.74 -5.81 2.73
C PHE A 35 6.32 -6.76 3.78
N GLU A 36 7.64 -6.90 3.83
CA GLU A 36 8.29 -7.69 4.90
C GLU A 36 8.14 -7.03 6.27
N ALA A 37 8.17 -5.69 6.38
CA ALA A 37 7.97 -4.99 7.65
C ALA A 37 6.54 -5.16 8.19
N LEU A 38 5.54 -5.23 7.30
CA LEU A 38 4.12 -5.40 7.63
C LEU A 38 3.68 -6.87 7.64
N LYS A 39 4.61 -7.81 7.46
CA LYS A 39 4.31 -9.24 7.49
C LYS A 39 3.74 -9.65 8.84
N GLY A 40 2.53 -10.21 8.82
CA GLY A 40 1.80 -10.60 10.03
C GLY A 40 1.19 -9.42 10.80
N ALA A 41 1.16 -8.23 10.20
CA ALA A 41 0.37 -7.13 10.72
C ALA A 41 -1.13 -7.41 10.54
N ASP A 42 -1.91 -6.83 11.45
CA ASP A 42 -3.36 -6.81 11.44
C ASP A 42 -3.87 -5.37 11.32
N LEU A 43 -5.18 -5.17 11.14
CA LEU A 43 -5.77 -3.84 10.98
C LEU A 43 -6.80 -3.53 12.06
N ASP A 44 -6.65 -2.34 12.65
CA ASP A 44 -7.66 -1.69 13.48
C ASP A 44 -8.38 -0.66 12.61
N ILE A 45 -9.37 -1.13 11.84
CA ILE A 45 -10.11 -0.32 10.85
C ILE A 45 -10.83 0.85 11.51
N VAL A 46 -11.47 0.60 12.65
CA VAL A 46 -12.18 1.64 13.42
C VAL A 46 -11.20 2.71 13.92
N GLY A 47 -10.04 2.28 14.41
CA GLY A 47 -8.98 3.17 14.87
C GLY A 47 -8.11 3.78 13.76
N LYS A 48 -8.27 3.34 12.50
CA LYS A 48 -7.43 3.70 11.35
C LYS A 48 -5.94 3.47 11.63
N LYS A 49 -5.62 2.27 12.13
CA LYS A 49 -4.26 1.90 12.53
C LYS A 49 -3.87 0.53 12.00
N ILE A 50 -2.58 0.42 11.72
CA ILE A 50 -1.90 -0.84 11.44
C ILE A 50 -1.45 -1.40 12.80
N VAL A 51 -1.88 -2.62 13.09
CA VAL A 51 -1.46 -3.41 14.26
C VAL A 51 -0.26 -4.24 13.83
N TRP A 52 0.94 -3.78 14.15
CA TRP A 52 2.19 -4.46 13.82
C TRP A 52 2.31 -5.79 14.56
N ALA A 53 3.13 -6.71 14.02
CA ALA A 53 3.37 -8.03 14.61
C ALA A 53 3.94 -7.98 16.05
N ASP A 54 4.58 -6.87 16.43
CA ASP A 54 5.05 -6.60 17.80
C ASP A 54 3.96 -6.05 18.73
N GLY A 55 2.71 -5.95 18.24
CA GLY A 55 1.54 -5.43 18.95
C GLY A 55 1.39 -3.91 18.92
N GLN A 56 2.32 -3.17 18.31
CA GLN A 56 2.21 -1.72 18.19
C GLN A 56 1.07 -1.32 17.26
N ARG A 57 0.25 -0.35 17.68
CA ARG A 57 -0.82 0.21 16.85
C ARG A 57 -0.43 1.58 16.31
N LEU A 58 -0.07 1.65 15.03
CA LEU A 58 0.51 2.83 14.41
C LEU A 58 -0.39 3.36 13.29
N THR A 59 -0.48 4.69 13.18
CA THR A 59 -1.07 5.33 11.98
C THR A 59 -0.16 5.12 10.77
N ILE A 60 -0.65 5.42 9.56
CA ILE A 60 0.16 5.38 8.33
C ILE A 60 1.43 6.22 8.51
N ASP A 61 1.34 7.48 8.94
CA ASP A 61 2.51 8.33 9.21
C ASP A 61 3.51 7.75 10.22
N GLN A 62 3.00 7.10 11.27
CA GLN A 62 3.86 6.50 12.29
C GLN A 62 4.57 5.27 11.74
N SER A 63 3.89 4.45 10.95
CA SER A 63 4.44 3.32 10.22
C SER A 63 5.49 3.77 9.21
N VAL A 64 5.21 4.82 8.42
CA VAL A 64 6.17 5.43 7.49
C VAL A 64 7.44 5.87 8.22
N LYS A 65 7.29 6.59 9.34
CA LYS A 65 8.44 7.02 10.16
C LYS A 65 9.21 5.85 10.76
N LYS A 66 8.53 4.76 11.15
CA LYS A 66 9.17 3.55 11.68
C LYS A 66 10.04 2.90 10.62
N ILE A 67 9.51 2.67 9.42
CA ILE A 67 10.25 2.05 8.30
C ILE A 67 11.39 2.97 7.85
N TYR A 68 11.13 4.29 7.70
CA TYR A 68 12.17 5.26 7.35
C TYR A 68 13.38 5.20 8.29
N LYS A 69 13.14 5.12 9.61
CA LYS A 69 14.22 5.03 10.60
C LYS A 69 15.03 3.73 10.51
N GLN A 70 14.43 2.65 10.00
CA GLN A 70 15.07 1.35 9.86
C GLN A 70 15.86 1.22 8.55
N THR A 71 15.35 1.83 7.47
CA THR A 71 15.86 1.58 6.12
C THR A 71 16.51 2.81 5.47
N GLY A 72 16.12 4.03 5.86
CA GLY A 72 16.51 5.26 5.20
C GLY A 72 15.85 5.52 3.84
N ILE A 73 14.91 4.66 3.42
CA ILE A 73 14.20 4.75 2.13
C ILE A 73 13.34 6.01 2.07
N ASN A 74 13.15 6.57 0.88
CA ASN A 74 12.31 7.76 0.69
C ASN A 74 10.90 7.60 1.32
N ILE A 75 10.47 8.62 2.07
CA ILE A 75 9.20 8.64 2.82
C ILE A 75 7.99 8.48 1.90
N GLU A 76 7.97 9.13 0.73
CA GLU A 76 6.86 9.08 -0.22
C GLU A 76 6.74 7.68 -0.86
N ALA A 77 7.87 7.03 -1.12
CA ALA A 77 7.90 5.65 -1.61
C ALA A 77 7.35 4.67 -0.55
N ILE A 78 7.80 4.78 0.70
CA ILE A 78 7.27 3.97 1.82
C ILE A 78 5.77 4.19 1.95
N GLN A 79 5.32 5.44 1.94
CA GLN A 79 3.91 5.77 2.10
C GLN A 79 3.06 5.15 0.98
N SER A 80 3.48 5.31 -0.28
CA SER A 80 2.77 4.76 -1.43
C SER A 80 2.62 3.24 -1.34
N HIS A 81 3.67 2.55 -0.88
CA HIS A 81 3.65 1.10 -0.72
C HIS A 81 2.86 0.62 0.50
N ILE A 82 2.78 1.39 1.58
CA ILE A 82 1.87 1.09 2.69
C ILE A 82 0.42 1.20 2.22
N ILE A 83 0.09 2.22 1.43
CA ILE A 83 -1.25 2.37 0.83
C ILE A 83 -1.55 1.17 -0.08
N GLY A 84 -0.64 0.83 -0.99
CA GLY A 84 -0.82 -0.33 -1.86
C GLY A 84 -0.96 -1.66 -1.09
N TRP A 85 -0.27 -1.82 0.04
CA TRP A 85 -0.42 -2.98 0.91
C TRP A 85 -1.81 -3.04 1.57
N LEU A 86 -2.35 -1.90 2.01
CA LEU A 86 -3.71 -1.81 2.57
C LEU A 86 -4.77 -2.19 1.53
N GLU A 87 -4.60 -1.75 0.27
CA GLU A 87 -5.55 -1.99 -0.82
C GLU A 87 -5.51 -3.43 -1.33
N MET A 88 -4.32 -4.01 -1.50
CA MET A 88 -4.15 -5.23 -2.30
C MET A 88 -3.81 -6.48 -1.50
N GLU A 89 -3.11 -6.35 -0.37
CA GLU A 89 -2.45 -7.49 0.26
C GLU A 89 -3.12 -7.94 1.57
N TYR A 90 -3.73 -7.02 2.32
CA TYR A 90 -4.40 -7.41 3.55
C TYR A 90 -5.76 -8.06 3.26
N GLN A 91 -5.86 -9.35 3.59
CA GLN A 91 -7.12 -10.11 3.52
C GLN A 91 -7.51 -10.64 4.91
N PRO A 92 -8.57 -10.10 5.52
CA PRO A 92 -9.07 -10.62 6.78
C PRO A 92 -9.63 -12.04 6.59
N LYS A 93 -9.42 -12.92 7.57
CA LYS A 93 -9.93 -14.29 7.53
C LYS A 93 -11.34 -14.38 8.08
N GLY A 94 -12.18 -15.18 7.43
CA GLY A 94 -13.50 -15.55 7.95
C GLY A 94 -14.60 -14.53 7.69
N LEU A 95 -14.37 -13.60 6.74
CA LEU A 95 -15.43 -12.76 6.21
C LEU A 95 -16.17 -13.46 5.07
N ASP A 96 -17.47 -13.26 4.98
CA ASP A 96 -18.26 -13.56 3.78
C ASP A 96 -18.11 -12.45 2.72
N ASP A 97 -18.70 -12.65 1.54
CA ASP A 97 -18.56 -11.73 0.39
C ASP A 97 -19.04 -10.30 0.74
N ASP A 98 -20.19 -10.16 1.42
CA ASP A 98 -20.75 -8.87 1.81
C ASP A 98 -19.86 -8.17 2.86
N GLN A 99 -19.29 -8.95 3.79
CA GLN A 99 -18.36 -8.46 4.79
C GLN A 99 -17.02 -8.04 4.18
N MET A 100 -16.53 -8.74 3.15
CA MET A 100 -15.35 -8.37 2.39
C MET A 100 -15.57 -7.07 1.63
N GLU A 101 -16.71 -6.89 0.94
CA GLU A 101 -17.03 -5.65 0.24
C GLU A 101 -17.10 -4.46 1.21
N GLN A 102 -17.73 -4.65 2.38
CA GLN A 102 -17.75 -3.63 3.43
C GLN A 102 -16.36 -3.33 3.98
N PHE A 103 -15.51 -4.34 4.08
CA PHE A 103 -14.14 -4.19 4.55
C PHE A 103 -13.31 -3.37 3.55
N GLU A 104 -13.35 -3.72 2.27
CA GLU A 104 -12.67 -3.00 1.18
C GLU A 104 -13.15 -1.53 1.12
N SER A 105 -14.46 -1.29 1.20
CA SER A 105 -15.00 0.07 1.22
C SER A 105 -14.51 0.91 2.42
N GLN A 106 -14.29 0.28 3.58
CA GLN A 106 -13.72 0.97 4.75
C GLN A 106 -12.24 1.30 4.58
N ILE A 107 -11.48 0.42 3.91
CA ILE A 107 -10.08 0.67 3.55
C ILE A 107 -9.99 1.86 2.60
N ASP A 108 -10.79 1.86 1.53
CA ASP A 108 -10.82 2.94 0.54
C ASP A 108 -11.15 4.29 1.20
N ALA A 109 -12.18 4.32 2.03
CA ALA A 109 -12.58 5.53 2.76
C ALA A 109 -11.46 6.04 3.69
N TRP A 110 -10.74 5.12 4.34
CA TRP A 110 -9.59 5.49 5.17
C TRP A 110 -8.45 6.08 4.32
N ILE A 111 -8.09 5.45 3.21
CA ILE A 111 -7.02 5.92 2.31
C ILE A 111 -7.37 7.28 1.72
N ASP A 112 -8.61 7.48 1.27
CA ASP A 112 -9.09 8.76 0.75
C ASP A 112 -9.01 9.87 1.80
N GLU A 113 -9.45 9.59 3.03
CA GLU A 113 -9.35 10.56 4.12
C GLU A 113 -7.89 10.92 4.42
N TYR A 114 -7.01 9.91 4.46
CA TYR A 114 -5.58 10.12 4.65
C TYR A 114 -5.00 10.99 3.51
N GLY A 115 -5.28 10.66 2.25
CA GLY A 115 -4.82 11.43 1.09
C GLY A 115 -5.33 12.88 1.11
N ASN A 116 -6.58 13.10 1.52
CA ASN A 116 -7.15 14.44 1.70
C ASN A 116 -6.50 15.23 2.83
N SER A 117 -6.01 14.55 3.88
CA SER A 117 -5.29 15.18 4.99
C SER A 117 -3.91 15.71 4.59
N LEU A 118 -3.26 15.07 3.62
CA LEU A 118 -1.94 15.49 3.11
C LEU A 118 -1.99 16.70 2.16
N ARG A 119 -3.17 17.00 1.61
CA ARG A 119 -3.38 18.12 0.66
C ARG A 119 -3.76 19.44 1.35
N LYS A 120 -3.91 19.45 2.67
CA LYS A 120 -4.29 20.62 3.48
C LYS A 120 -3.06 21.28 4.09
#